data_AF-A0A0J6F7S2-F1
#
_entry.id   AF-A0A0J6F7S2-F1
#
_cell.length_a   1.000
_cell.length_b   1.000
_cell.length_c   1.000
_cell.angle_alpha   90.00
_cell.angle_beta   90.00
_cell.angle_gamma   90.00
#
_symmetry.space_group_name_H-M   'P 1'
#
loop_
_entity.id
_entity.type
_entity.pdbx_description
1 polymer ?
#
loop_
_entity_poly.entity_id
_entity_poly.type
_entity_poly.pdbx_seq_one_letter_code
_entity_poly.pdbx_strand_id
1 'polypeptide(L)'
;MVPVQALETTSLTFTSHAWGKWRKTIGVESRRTKCSQEDLLKIVRPALASVVIALLVEIPLCILLGLFGCRPFAYYLSGSRAVSEITAHMWRTIDWCYLFYAVSTQLAAILLATRPRWYLYQSLASNILYALPWAIVCQVANLSAKNAWTYHSLVFGGSLVFSFFAIVVIDGLWAWCLLTGRVYLETFRDSEENQLRPSKPSSSLWGLSAIRICGVTFLDLLSWGWCKRQQLLVSRLAVYF
;
A
#
# COMPACT_ATOMS: atom_id res chain seq x y z
N MET A 1 9.12 7.42 -6.52
CA MET A 1 7.72 7.14 -6.14
C MET A 1 7.07 8.26 -5.31
N VAL A 2 7.65 9.46 -5.27
CA VAL A 2 6.98 10.66 -4.69
C VAL A 2 5.58 10.91 -5.30
N PRO A 3 5.34 10.69 -6.61
CA PRO A 3 4.01 10.88 -7.19
C PRO A 3 2.95 9.93 -6.62
N VAL A 4 3.26 8.64 -6.46
CA VAL A 4 2.31 7.62 -5.97
C VAL A 4 1.86 7.92 -4.54
N GLN A 5 2.79 8.29 -3.66
CA GLN A 5 2.51 8.59 -2.25
C GLN A 5 1.69 9.89 -2.09
N ALA A 6 1.98 10.89 -2.92
CA ALA A 6 1.18 12.12 -2.96
C ALA A 6 -0.25 11.85 -3.47
N LEU A 7 -0.38 11.00 -4.50
CA LEU A 7 -1.68 10.58 -5.03
C LEU A 7 -2.48 9.77 -4.02
N GLU A 8 -1.83 8.90 -3.24
CA GLU A 8 -2.47 8.11 -2.18
C GLU A 8 -3.05 9.03 -1.10
N THR A 9 -2.25 9.97 -0.59
CA THR A 9 -2.69 10.92 0.44
C THR A 9 -3.88 11.75 -0.04
N THR A 10 -3.85 12.15 -1.31
CA THR A 10 -4.93 12.91 -1.95
C THR A 10 -6.20 12.05 -2.10
N SER A 11 -6.06 10.83 -2.62
CA SER A 11 -7.13 9.84 -2.76
C SER A 11 -7.80 9.56 -1.42
N LEU A 12 -7.00 9.32 -0.38
CA LEU A 12 -7.45 9.04 0.97
C LEU A 12 -8.25 10.20 1.54
N THR A 13 -7.80 11.43 1.34
CA THR A 13 -8.48 12.64 1.83
C THR A 13 -9.87 12.78 1.20
N PHE A 14 -9.97 12.68 -0.13
CA PHE A 14 -11.24 12.78 -0.83
C PHE A 14 -12.18 11.61 -0.54
N THR A 15 -11.65 10.39 -0.46
CA THR A 15 -12.43 9.20 -0.11
C THR A 15 -12.97 9.29 1.32
N SER A 16 -12.14 9.75 2.26
CA SER A 16 -12.55 9.99 3.66
C SER A 16 -13.64 11.07 3.76
N HIS A 17 -13.53 12.13 2.96
CA HIS A 17 -14.55 13.19 2.92
C HIS A 17 -15.88 12.68 2.35
N ALA A 18 -15.85 11.95 1.23
CA ALA A 18 -17.04 11.36 0.63
C ALA A 18 -17.71 10.34 1.57
N TRP A 19 -16.91 9.50 2.22
CA TRP A 19 -17.36 8.56 3.25
C TRP A 19 -18.02 9.28 4.43
N GLY A 20 -17.38 10.32 4.96
CA GLY A 20 -17.92 11.12 6.06
C GLY A 20 -19.24 11.82 5.70
N LYS A 21 -19.34 12.38 4.48
CA LYS A 21 -20.57 13.00 3.97
C LYS A 21 -21.71 11.99 3.90
N TRP A 22 -21.45 10.80 3.35
CA TRP A 22 -22.43 9.71 3.31
C TRP A 22 -22.88 9.25 4.70
N ARG A 23 -21.93 9.12 5.64
CA ARG A 23 -22.22 8.76 7.04
C ARG A 23 -23.11 9.78 7.75
N LYS A 24 -22.94 11.08 7.48
CA LYS A 24 -23.81 12.13 8.03
C LYS A 24 -25.25 12.00 7.54
N THR A 25 -25.46 11.64 6.26
CA THR A 25 -26.80 11.50 5.68
C THR A 25 -27.62 10.35 6.27
N ILE A 26 -26.96 9.31 6.78
CA ILE A 26 -27.59 8.09 7.32
C ILE A 26 -27.98 8.23 8.81
N GLY A 27 -27.45 9.25 9.50
CA GLY A 27 -27.66 9.46 10.93
C GLY A 27 -26.76 8.58 11.81
N VAL A 28 -26.48 9.07 13.03
CA VAL A 28 -25.52 8.48 13.98
C VAL A 28 -26.00 7.12 14.55
N GLU A 29 -27.32 6.89 14.57
CA GLU A 29 -27.99 5.73 15.19
C GLU A 29 -28.16 4.51 14.26
N SER A 30 -28.21 4.71 12.94
CA SER A 30 -28.51 3.62 11.99
C SER A 30 -27.27 2.73 11.73
N ARG A 31 -27.14 1.64 12.50
CA ARG A 31 -26.03 0.66 12.43
C ARG A 31 -26.10 -0.31 11.24
N ARG A 32 -27.25 -0.44 10.58
CA ARG A 32 -27.46 -1.29 9.39
C ARG A 32 -28.19 -0.51 8.31
N THR A 33 -27.46 0.08 7.38
CA THR A 33 -28.04 0.63 6.16
C THR A 33 -27.41 -0.04 4.94
N LYS A 34 -28.25 -0.33 3.95
CA LYS A 34 -27.79 -0.76 2.64
C LYS A 34 -27.27 0.49 1.93
N CYS A 35 -26.01 0.46 1.51
CA CYS A 35 -25.47 1.50 0.66
C CYS A 35 -26.06 1.34 -0.75
N SER A 36 -26.54 2.43 -1.36
CA SER A 36 -26.91 2.41 -2.78
C SER A 36 -25.64 2.27 -3.63
N GLN A 37 -25.73 1.61 -4.78
CA GLN A 37 -24.60 1.48 -5.72
C GLN A 37 -24.07 2.85 -6.16
N GLU A 38 -24.95 3.84 -6.31
CA GLU A 38 -24.58 5.21 -6.67
C GLU A 38 -23.73 5.89 -5.59
N ASP A 39 -24.05 5.66 -4.32
CA ASP A 39 -23.31 6.26 -3.20
C ASP A 39 -21.97 5.56 -3.00
N LEU A 40 -21.93 4.23 -3.19
CA LEU A 40 -20.68 3.48 -3.23
C LEU A 40 -19.75 4.03 -4.33
N LEU A 41 -20.29 4.26 -5.52
CA LEU A 41 -19.50 4.81 -6.63
C LEU A 41 -18.98 6.22 -6.30
N LYS A 42 -19.77 7.08 -5.64
CA LYS A 42 -19.33 8.41 -5.20
C LYS A 42 -18.16 8.32 -4.20
N ILE A 43 -18.16 7.33 -3.31
CA ILE A 43 -17.08 7.11 -2.34
C ILE A 43 -15.80 6.61 -3.02
N VAL A 44 -15.93 5.67 -3.97
CA VAL A 44 -14.78 4.99 -4.60
C VAL A 44 -14.17 5.78 -5.77
N ARG A 45 -14.96 6.66 -6.42
CA ARG A 45 -14.53 7.48 -7.56
C ARG A 45 -13.20 8.22 -7.39
N PRO A 46 -12.90 8.92 -6.27
CA PRO A 46 -11.60 9.58 -6.09
C PRO A 46 -10.42 8.60 -6.14
N ALA A 47 -10.55 7.40 -5.56
CA ALA A 47 -9.51 6.38 -5.62
C ALA A 47 -9.29 5.85 -7.03
N LEU A 48 -10.37 5.61 -7.79
CA LEU A 48 -10.28 5.18 -9.19
C LEU A 48 -9.64 6.26 -10.08
N ALA A 49 -9.98 7.54 -9.85
CA ALA A 49 -9.33 8.64 -10.56
C ALA A 49 -7.82 8.68 -10.27
N SER A 50 -7.41 8.49 -9.02
CA SER A 50 -5.99 8.39 -8.65
C SER A 50 -5.30 7.18 -9.27
N VAL A 51 -5.96 6.03 -9.40
CA VAL A 51 -5.44 4.85 -10.13
C VAL A 51 -5.13 5.23 -11.58
N VAL A 52 -6.06 5.89 -12.27
CA VAL A 52 -5.87 6.29 -13.68
C VAL A 52 -4.71 7.27 -13.81
N ILE A 53 -4.63 8.29 -12.94
CA ILE A 53 -3.54 9.26 -12.96
C ILE A 53 -2.19 8.57 -12.67
N ALA A 54 -2.15 7.68 -11.68
CA ALA A 54 -0.95 6.92 -11.36
C ALA A 54 -0.48 6.08 -12.56
N LEU A 55 -1.38 5.37 -13.24
CA LEU A 55 -1.03 4.60 -14.44
C LEU A 55 -0.56 5.49 -15.59
N LEU A 56 -1.21 6.65 -15.82
CA LEU A 56 -0.81 7.60 -16.86
C LEU A 56 0.58 8.19 -16.63
N VAL A 57 1.05 8.26 -15.39
CA VAL A 57 2.39 8.77 -15.05
C VAL A 57 3.41 7.64 -14.98
N GLU A 58 3.08 6.54 -14.32
CA GLU A 58 4.00 5.43 -14.08
C GLU A 58 4.24 4.60 -15.36
N ILE A 59 3.27 4.43 -16.26
CA ILE A 59 3.49 3.68 -17.51
C ILE A 59 4.52 4.38 -18.42
N PRO A 60 4.42 5.69 -18.72
CA PRO A 60 5.45 6.38 -19.49
C PRO A 60 6.82 6.38 -18.80
N LEU A 61 6.85 6.56 -17.48
CA LEU A 61 8.10 6.50 -16.72
C LEU A 61 8.75 5.11 -16.81
N CYS A 62 7.97 4.05 -16.63
CA CYS A 62 8.40 2.66 -16.76
C CYS A 62 9.02 2.40 -18.15
N ILE A 63 8.35 2.84 -19.22
CA ILE A 63 8.85 2.69 -20.59
C ILE A 63 10.14 3.51 -20.81
N LEU A 64 10.16 4.77 -20.38
CA LEU A 64 11.31 5.66 -20.59
C LEU A 64 12.55 5.18 -19.81
N LEU A 65 12.38 4.82 -18.54
CA LEU A 65 13.45 4.29 -17.71
C LEU A 65 13.90 2.90 -18.18
N GLY A 66 12.96 2.04 -18.56
CA GLY A 66 13.25 0.70 -19.05
C GLY A 66 14.01 0.68 -20.38
N LEU A 67 13.75 1.62 -21.28
CA LEU A 67 14.38 1.68 -22.60
C LEU A 67 15.65 2.56 -22.61
N PHE A 68 15.61 3.73 -21.99
CA PHE A 68 16.64 4.76 -22.18
C PHE A 68 17.36 5.15 -20.89
N GLY A 69 16.69 5.15 -19.74
CA GLY A 69 17.21 5.80 -18.52
C GLY A 69 18.05 4.91 -17.59
N CYS A 70 17.66 3.65 -17.39
CA CYS A 70 18.18 2.87 -16.27
C CYS A 70 19.68 2.53 -16.39
N ARG A 71 20.13 2.09 -17.56
CA ARG A 71 21.54 1.73 -17.80
C ARG A 71 22.51 2.91 -17.64
N PRO A 72 22.33 4.07 -18.32
CA PRO A 72 23.24 5.20 -18.14
C PRO A 72 23.17 5.78 -16.73
N PHE A 73 22.00 5.78 -16.09
CA PHE A 73 21.85 6.22 -14.70
C PHE A 73 22.61 5.30 -13.72
N ALA A 74 22.47 3.98 -13.87
CA ALA A 74 23.21 3.02 -13.06
C ALA A 74 24.73 3.10 -13.31
N TYR A 75 25.15 3.39 -14.54
CA TYR A 75 26.56 3.62 -14.87
C TYR A 75 27.11 4.88 -14.21
N TYR A 76 26.33 5.97 -14.21
CA TYR A 76 26.68 7.21 -13.53
C TYR A 76 26.91 7.01 -12.02
N LEU A 77 26.08 6.20 -11.36
CA LEU A 77 26.21 5.91 -9.93
C LEU A 77 27.32 4.91 -9.59
N SER A 78 27.48 3.86 -10.40
CA SER A 78 28.38 2.73 -10.07
C SER A 78 29.79 2.85 -10.68
N GLY A 79 29.97 3.67 -11.71
CA GLY A 79 31.22 3.77 -12.48
C GLY A 79 31.61 2.49 -13.23
N SER A 80 30.82 1.41 -13.13
CA SER A 80 31.13 0.09 -13.68
C SER A 80 30.09 -0.33 -14.72
N ARG A 81 30.57 -0.72 -15.91
CA ARG A 81 29.68 -1.20 -16.99
C ARG A 81 28.97 -2.48 -16.60
N ALA A 82 29.66 -3.41 -15.93
CA ALA A 82 29.09 -4.68 -15.49
C ALA A 82 27.92 -4.47 -14.52
N VAL A 83 28.10 -3.62 -13.49
CA VAL A 83 27.05 -3.33 -12.50
C VAL A 83 25.87 -2.59 -13.12
N SER A 84 26.14 -1.67 -14.06
CA SER A 84 25.08 -0.93 -14.76
C SER A 84 24.19 -1.82 -15.62
N GLU A 85 24.78 -2.85 -16.24
CA GLU A 85 24.06 -3.78 -17.12
C GLU A 85 23.23 -4.78 -16.31
N ILE A 86 23.79 -5.29 -15.21
CA ILE A 86 23.04 -6.08 -14.24
C ILE A 86 21.85 -5.26 -13.73
N THR A 87 22.07 -4.02 -13.29
CA THR A 87 21.01 -3.16 -12.73
C THR A 87 19.92 -2.85 -13.76
N ALA A 88 20.28 -2.60 -15.02
CA ALA A 88 19.31 -2.39 -16.09
C ALA A 88 18.46 -3.64 -16.35
N HIS A 89 19.08 -4.83 -16.30
CA HIS A 89 18.35 -6.09 -16.34
C HIS A 89 17.45 -6.26 -15.11
N MET A 90 17.95 -5.89 -13.92
CA MET A 90 17.16 -5.94 -12.68
C MET A 90 15.91 -5.09 -12.73
N TRP A 91 16.08 -3.86 -13.19
CA TRP A 91 14.98 -2.92 -13.33
C TRP A 91 13.89 -3.47 -14.24
N ARG A 92 14.27 -3.92 -15.44
CA ARG A 92 13.29 -4.42 -16.42
C ARG A 92 12.44 -5.55 -15.90
N THR A 93 12.95 -6.42 -15.03
CA THR A 93 12.15 -7.54 -14.53
C THR A 93 11.28 -7.25 -13.32
N ILE A 94 11.42 -6.08 -12.69
CA ILE A 94 10.68 -5.71 -11.48
C ILE A 94 9.75 -4.53 -11.74
N ASP A 95 10.05 -3.69 -12.73
CA ASP A 95 9.32 -2.45 -13.02
C ASP A 95 7.83 -2.67 -13.24
N TRP A 96 7.44 -3.74 -13.94
CA TRP A 96 6.02 -4.05 -14.12
C TRP A 96 5.30 -4.39 -12.81
N CYS A 97 6.00 -4.96 -11.82
CA CYS A 97 5.42 -5.23 -10.50
C CYS A 97 5.15 -3.92 -9.75
N TYR A 98 5.90 -2.86 -10.03
CA TYR A 98 5.66 -1.54 -9.46
C TYR A 98 4.38 -0.88 -9.99
N LEU A 99 3.91 -1.23 -11.19
CA LEU A 99 2.58 -0.81 -11.66
C LEU A 99 1.48 -1.38 -10.77
N PHE A 100 1.56 -2.67 -10.43
CA PHE A 100 0.63 -3.31 -9.50
C PHE A 100 0.69 -2.67 -8.11
N TYR A 101 1.90 -2.35 -7.63
CA TYR A 101 2.07 -1.62 -6.39
C TYR A 101 1.35 -0.27 -6.45
N ALA A 102 1.61 0.55 -7.47
CA ALA A 102 0.99 1.87 -7.63
C ALA A 102 -0.55 1.78 -7.60
N VAL A 103 -1.13 0.82 -8.31
CA VAL A 103 -2.59 0.59 -8.29
C VAL A 103 -3.06 0.14 -6.90
N SER A 104 -2.38 -0.83 -6.30
CA SER A 104 -2.75 -1.37 -4.99
C SER A 104 -2.74 -0.30 -3.89
N THR A 105 -1.79 0.63 -3.93
CA THR A 105 -1.68 1.74 -3.00
C THR A 105 -2.86 2.70 -3.12
N GLN A 106 -3.31 3.01 -4.35
CA GLN A 106 -4.48 3.87 -4.54
C GLN A 106 -5.79 3.18 -4.11
N LEU A 107 -5.91 1.87 -4.31
CA LEU A 107 -7.07 1.08 -3.89
C LEU A 107 -7.13 0.94 -2.36
N ALA A 108 -5.97 0.71 -1.72
CA ALA A 108 -5.84 0.65 -0.27
C ALA A 108 -6.39 1.90 0.44
N ALA A 109 -6.33 3.08 -0.20
CA ALA A 109 -6.89 4.32 0.32
C ALA A 109 -8.40 4.22 0.62
N ILE A 110 -9.15 3.39 -0.13
CA ILE A 110 -10.58 3.14 0.11
C ILE A 110 -10.78 2.47 1.45
N LEU A 111 -10.05 1.37 1.67
CA LEU A 111 -10.13 0.62 2.91
C LEU A 111 -9.57 1.41 4.10
N LEU A 112 -8.50 2.19 3.89
CA LEU A 112 -7.91 3.04 4.94
C LEU A 112 -8.86 4.15 5.40
N ALA A 113 -9.55 4.79 4.45
CA ALA A 113 -10.50 5.86 4.71
C ALA A 113 -11.77 5.37 5.42
N THR A 114 -12.17 4.12 5.16
CA THR A 114 -13.48 3.60 5.59
C THR A 114 -13.37 2.69 6.82
N ARG A 115 -12.38 1.77 6.84
CA ARG A 115 -12.17 0.74 7.86
C ARG A 115 -10.67 0.40 8.04
N PRO A 116 -9.91 1.23 8.78
CA PRO A 116 -8.48 1.00 8.99
C PRO A 116 -8.13 -0.34 9.67
N ARG A 117 -9.03 -0.91 10.49
CA ARG A 117 -8.82 -2.22 11.10
C ARG A 117 -8.78 -3.37 10.09
N TRP A 118 -9.65 -3.32 9.07
CA TRP A 118 -9.67 -4.36 8.03
C TRP A 118 -8.40 -4.31 7.19
N TYR A 119 -7.95 -3.10 6.88
CA TYR A 119 -6.67 -2.88 6.22
C TYR A 119 -5.49 -3.40 7.05
N LEU A 120 -5.48 -3.14 8.36
CA LEU A 120 -4.43 -3.62 9.26
C LEU A 120 -4.35 -5.15 9.27
N TYR A 121 -5.48 -5.85 9.38
CA TYR A 121 -5.49 -7.32 9.37
C TYR A 121 -5.03 -7.89 8.03
N GLN A 122 -5.49 -7.33 6.91
CA GLN A 122 -5.05 -7.76 5.58
C GLN A 122 -3.55 -7.55 5.39
N SER A 123 -3.03 -6.39 5.78
CA SER A 123 -1.62 -6.04 5.63
C SER A 123 -0.74 -6.91 6.53
N LEU A 124 -1.16 -7.14 7.77
CA LEU A 124 -0.46 -8.04 8.69
C LEU A 124 -0.45 -9.48 8.17
N ALA A 125 -1.60 -9.98 7.71
CA ALA A 125 -1.71 -11.32 7.14
C ALA A 125 -0.81 -11.47 5.91
N SER A 126 -0.77 -10.47 5.02
CA SER A 126 0.08 -10.53 3.83
C SER A 126 1.57 -10.55 4.17
N ASN A 127 1.99 -9.77 5.17
CA ASN A 127 3.38 -9.77 5.64
C ASN A 127 3.76 -11.09 6.34
N ILE A 128 2.87 -11.65 7.17
CA ILE A 128 3.15 -12.90 7.89
C ILE A 128 3.07 -14.13 6.98
N LEU A 129 2.10 -14.18 6.07
CA LEU A 129 1.87 -15.37 5.23
C LEU A 129 2.73 -15.39 3.97
N TYR A 130 3.19 -14.22 3.49
CA TYR A 130 4.00 -14.13 2.28
C TYR A 130 5.44 -13.71 2.60
N ALA A 131 5.64 -12.54 3.21
CA ALA A 131 7.00 -11.99 3.38
C ALA A 131 7.86 -12.79 4.37
N LEU A 132 7.29 -13.24 5.49
CA LEU A 132 8.04 -14.01 6.50
C LEU A 132 8.52 -15.39 5.98
N PRO A 133 7.69 -16.23 5.33
CA PRO A 133 8.15 -17.50 4.78
C PRO A 133 9.26 -17.33 3.76
N TRP A 134 9.15 -16.35 2.86
CA TRP A 134 10.20 -16.07 1.89
C TRP A 134 11.49 -15.57 2.56
N ALA A 135 11.40 -14.76 3.62
CA ALA A 135 12.57 -14.34 4.38
C ALA A 135 13.28 -15.52 5.06
N ILE A 136 12.53 -16.49 5.60
CA ILE A 136 13.09 -17.71 6.21
C ILE A 136 13.73 -18.60 5.13
N VAL A 137 13.07 -18.81 4.00
CA VAL A 137 13.61 -19.59 2.87
C VAL A 137 14.93 -18.99 2.38
N CYS A 138 15.01 -17.67 2.25
CA CYS A 138 16.25 -16.99 1.85
C CYS A 138 17.41 -17.13 2.86
N GLN A 139 17.14 -17.45 4.13
CA GLN A 139 18.16 -17.66 5.16
C GLN A 139 18.56 -19.12 5.33
N VAL A 140 17.62 -20.05 5.15
CA VAL A 140 17.80 -21.47 5.50
C VAL A 140 18.12 -22.33 4.28
N ALA A 141 17.66 -21.96 3.08
CA ALA A 141 17.87 -22.77 1.88
C ALA A 141 19.21 -22.44 1.19
N ASN A 142 19.93 -23.47 0.75
CA ASN A 142 21.05 -23.32 -0.19
C ASN A 142 20.50 -22.95 -1.57
N LEU A 143 20.28 -21.66 -1.80
CA LEU A 143 19.79 -21.13 -3.06
C LEU A 143 20.89 -21.26 -4.13
N SER A 144 20.62 -22.04 -5.19
CA SER A 144 21.58 -22.17 -6.29
C SER A 144 21.74 -20.83 -7.01
N ALA A 145 22.99 -20.41 -7.27
CA ALA A 145 23.30 -19.17 -8.00
C ALA A 145 22.67 -19.14 -9.41
N LYS A 146 22.46 -20.32 -10.02
CA LYS A 146 21.85 -20.47 -11.35
C LYS A 146 20.40 -19.98 -11.43
N ASN A 147 19.65 -20.05 -10.32
CA ASN A 147 18.24 -19.64 -10.24
C ASN A 147 18.03 -18.38 -9.40
N ALA A 148 19.11 -17.66 -9.04
CA ALA A 148 19.05 -16.47 -8.18
C ALA A 148 18.06 -15.43 -8.71
N TRP A 149 17.97 -15.28 -10.03
CA TRP A 149 17.06 -14.34 -10.66
C TRP A 149 15.58 -14.68 -10.48
N THR A 150 15.26 -15.96 -10.57
CA THR A 150 13.89 -16.47 -10.41
C THR A 150 13.41 -16.27 -8.98
N TYR A 151 14.27 -16.54 -7.99
CA TYR A 151 13.96 -16.26 -6.59
C TYR A 151 13.80 -14.76 -6.32
N HIS A 152 14.68 -13.93 -6.89
CA HIS A 152 14.57 -12.48 -6.76
C HIS A 152 13.25 -11.96 -7.32
N SER A 153 12.90 -12.34 -8.56
CA SER A 153 11.64 -11.93 -9.18
C SER A 153 10.42 -12.44 -8.40
N LEU A 154 10.48 -13.64 -7.81
CA LEU A 154 9.35 -14.23 -7.09
C LEU A 154 9.17 -13.61 -5.71
N VAL A 155 10.25 -13.40 -4.95
CA VAL A 155 10.18 -12.78 -3.62
C VAL A 155 9.77 -11.31 -3.73
N PHE A 156 10.42 -10.55 -4.61
CA PHE A 156 10.19 -9.10 -4.73
C PHE A 156 8.99 -8.79 -5.62
N GLY A 157 8.92 -9.35 -6.82
CA GLY A 157 7.81 -9.11 -7.74
C GLY A 157 6.52 -9.81 -7.31
N GLY A 158 6.62 -11.05 -6.84
CA GLY A 158 5.47 -11.84 -6.42
C GLY A 158 4.74 -11.29 -5.19
N SER A 159 5.47 -10.69 -4.24
CA SER A 159 4.83 -10.05 -3.06
C SER A 159 3.97 -8.84 -3.44
N LEU A 160 4.40 -8.05 -4.42
CA LEU A 160 3.64 -6.90 -4.93
C LEU A 160 2.36 -7.36 -5.64
N VAL A 161 2.47 -8.41 -6.46
CA VAL A 161 1.32 -8.99 -7.18
C VAL A 161 0.33 -9.64 -6.22
N PHE A 162 0.82 -10.40 -5.23
CA PHE A 162 -0.01 -11.01 -4.19
C PHE A 162 -0.78 -9.93 -3.40
N SER A 163 -0.09 -8.87 -2.99
CA SER A 163 -0.69 -7.76 -2.23
C SER A 163 -1.77 -7.03 -3.04
N PHE A 164 -1.55 -6.85 -4.34
CA PHE A 164 -2.55 -6.28 -5.24
C PHE A 164 -3.84 -7.12 -5.26
N PHE A 165 -3.73 -8.43 -5.49
CA PHE A 165 -4.92 -9.29 -5.51
C PHE A 165 -5.61 -9.35 -4.14
N ALA A 166 -4.83 -9.40 -3.05
CA ALA A 166 -5.38 -9.38 -1.70
C ALA A 166 -6.20 -8.10 -1.43
N ILE A 167 -5.68 -6.93 -1.83
CA ILE A 167 -6.40 -5.65 -1.69
C ILE A 167 -7.67 -5.64 -2.53
N VAL A 168 -7.61 -6.04 -3.80
CA VAL A 168 -8.80 -6.10 -4.68
C VAL A 168 -9.88 -7.02 -4.11
N VAL A 169 -9.51 -8.18 -3.57
CA VAL A 169 -10.46 -9.11 -2.94
C VAL A 169 -11.10 -8.49 -1.69
N ILE A 170 -10.30 -7.86 -0.83
CA ILE A 170 -10.81 -7.28 0.41
C ILE A 170 -11.66 -6.03 0.14
N ASP A 171 -11.29 -5.18 -0.81
CA ASP A 171 -12.09 -4.04 -1.28
C ASP A 171 -13.41 -4.53 -1.89
N GLY A 172 -13.38 -5.59 -2.69
CA GLY A 172 -14.58 -6.22 -3.26
C GLY A 172 -15.51 -6.78 -2.17
N LEU A 173 -14.94 -7.47 -1.17
CA LEU A 173 -15.70 -7.97 -0.01
C LEU A 173 -16.28 -6.83 0.82
N TRP A 174 -15.53 -5.75 1.02
CA TRP A 174 -16.02 -4.55 1.71
C TRP A 174 -17.19 -3.92 0.96
N ALA A 175 -17.05 -3.71 -0.36
CA ALA A 175 -18.09 -3.17 -1.22
C ALA A 175 -19.36 -4.04 -1.17
N TRP A 176 -19.19 -5.36 -1.28
CA TRP A 176 -20.29 -6.32 -1.17
C TRP A 176 -21.00 -6.27 0.19
N CYS A 177 -20.24 -6.20 1.28
CA CYS A 177 -20.79 -6.13 2.62
C CYS A 177 -21.59 -4.84 2.84
N LEU A 178 -21.15 -3.71 2.27
CA LEU A 178 -21.88 -2.44 2.31
C LEU A 178 -23.17 -2.46 1.49
N LEU A 179 -23.15 -3.06 0.30
CA LEU A 179 -24.35 -3.21 -0.54
C LEU A 179 -25.38 -4.14 0.13
N THR A 180 -24.92 -5.20 0.79
CA THR A 180 -25.80 -6.17 1.48
C THR A 180 -26.30 -5.66 2.84
N GLY A 181 -25.75 -4.55 3.37
CA GLY A 181 -26.12 -4.00 4.68
C GLY A 181 -25.67 -4.85 5.88
N ARG A 182 -24.67 -5.73 5.68
CA ARG A 182 -24.14 -6.62 6.73
C ARG A 182 -23.08 -5.96 7.61
N VAL A 183 -22.72 -4.71 7.33
CA VAL A 183 -21.62 -4.00 7.99
C VAL A 183 -22.11 -3.26 9.23
N TYR A 184 -21.59 -3.63 10.40
CA TYR A 184 -21.81 -2.90 11.65
C TYR A 184 -20.88 -1.70 11.72
N LEU A 185 -21.40 -0.52 11.39
CA LEU A 185 -20.66 0.74 11.39
C LEU A 185 -20.36 1.21 12.83
N GLU A 186 -19.14 1.70 13.09
CA GLU A 186 -18.82 2.31 14.39
C GLU A 186 -19.66 3.58 14.59
N THR A 187 -20.11 3.82 15.83
CA THR A 187 -20.89 5.00 16.20
C THR A 187 -20.10 6.25 15.87
N PHE A 188 -20.69 7.16 15.10
CA PHE A 188 -20.08 8.43 14.74
C PHE A 188 -20.11 9.32 15.98
N ARG A 189 -18.97 9.58 16.62
CA ARG A 189 -18.92 10.43 17.82
C ARG A 189 -18.66 11.86 17.38
N ASP A 190 -19.73 12.64 17.25
CA ASP A 190 -19.63 14.06 16.96
C ASP A 190 -18.90 14.77 18.10
N SER A 191 -18.01 15.70 17.74
CA SER A 191 -17.14 16.41 18.70
C SER A 191 -17.92 17.36 19.62
N GLU A 192 -19.18 17.67 19.28
CA GLU A 192 -20.08 18.50 20.10
C GLU A 192 -20.45 17.83 21.44
N GLU A 193 -20.58 16.50 21.50
CA GLU A 193 -20.86 15.81 22.77
C GLU A 193 -19.65 15.86 23.74
N ASN A 194 -18.45 16.16 23.23
CA ASN A 194 -17.24 16.26 24.05
C ASN A 194 -17.13 17.61 24.78
N GLN A 195 -17.93 18.63 24.43
CA GLN A 195 -17.99 19.90 25.19
C GLN A 195 -18.86 19.81 26.44
N LEU A 196 -19.81 18.87 26.51
CA LEU A 196 -20.81 18.80 27.59
C LEU A 196 -20.46 17.83 28.73
N ARG A 197 -19.35 17.08 28.64
CA ARG A 197 -18.94 16.16 29.71
C ARG A 197 -17.72 16.72 30.46
N PRO A 198 -17.80 16.96 31.78
CA PRO A 198 -16.61 17.23 32.56
C PRO A 198 -15.67 16.02 32.46
N SER A 199 -14.43 16.30 32.06
CA SER A 199 -13.39 15.30 31.83
C SER A 199 -13.12 14.49 33.09
N LYS A 200 -13.47 13.20 33.09
CA LYS A 200 -12.84 12.23 33.99
C LYS A 200 -11.42 11.97 33.48
N PRO A 201 -10.38 12.04 34.33
CA PRO A 201 -9.03 11.71 33.91
C PRO A 201 -8.95 10.19 33.72
N SER A 202 -9.11 9.74 32.48
CA SER A 202 -8.79 8.38 32.07
C SER A 202 -7.28 8.30 31.85
N SER A 203 -6.60 7.90 32.92
CA SER A 203 -5.20 7.47 32.92
C SER A 203 -5.08 6.15 32.16
N SER A 204 -5.06 6.20 30.83
CA SER A 204 -4.51 5.19 29.90
C SER A 204 -5.20 5.34 28.55
N LEU A 205 -4.66 6.17 27.65
CA LEU A 205 -4.89 6.10 26.19
C LEU A 205 -4.18 7.22 25.41
N TRP A 206 -3.19 7.89 26.00
CA TRP A 206 -2.33 8.87 25.30
C TRP A 206 -1.26 8.23 24.39
N GLY A 207 -1.28 6.90 24.19
CA GLY A 207 -0.27 6.19 23.39
C GLY A 207 -0.64 5.93 21.93
N LEU A 208 -1.90 6.09 21.51
CA LEU A 208 -2.36 5.66 20.17
C LEU A 208 -2.89 6.80 19.30
N SER A 209 -3.14 7.97 19.87
CA SER A 209 -3.61 9.16 19.14
C SER A 209 -2.50 9.90 18.40
N ALA A 210 -1.23 9.63 18.73
CA ALA A 210 -0.05 10.20 18.07
C ALA A 210 0.33 9.53 16.73
N ILE A 211 -0.39 8.47 16.32
CA ILE A 211 -0.20 7.81 15.01
C ILE A 211 -1.13 8.43 13.94
N ARG A 212 -1.60 9.65 14.19
CA ARG A 212 -2.14 10.54 13.15
C ARG A 212 -1.18 11.71 13.04
N ILE A 213 -0.82 12.05 11.80
CA ILE A 213 0.11 13.11 11.39
C ILE A 213 1.59 12.69 11.38
N CYS A 214 1.90 11.65 10.62
CA CYS A 214 3.14 11.64 9.85
C CYS A 214 2.82 10.86 8.58
N GLY A 215 2.84 11.54 7.42
CA GLY A 215 2.47 11.01 6.11
C GLY A 215 3.48 9.99 5.55
N VAL A 216 3.83 9.02 6.39
CA VAL A 216 4.65 7.86 6.08
C VAL A 216 3.95 6.72 6.79
N THR A 217 3.21 5.90 6.05
CA THR A 217 2.57 4.75 6.66
C THR A 217 3.66 3.84 7.25
N PHE A 218 3.35 3.10 8.31
CA PHE A 218 4.23 2.05 8.83
C PHE A 218 4.64 1.05 7.73
N LEU A 219 3.85 0.96 6.66
CA LEU A 219 4.15 0.24 5.43
C LEU A 219 5.20 0.92 4.54
N ASP A 220 5.22 2.25 4.45
CA ASP A 220 6.30 3.00 3.79
C ASP A 220 7.60 2.95 4.59
N LEU A 221 7.53 2.97 5.93
CA LEU A 221 8.68 2.80 6.82
C LEU A 221 9.21 1.36 6.80
N LEU A 222 8.33 0.35 6.67
CA LEU A 222 8.74 -1.03 6.45
C LEU A 222 9.24 -1.27 5.03
N SER A 223 8.62 -0.69 4.00
CA SER A 223 9.06 -0.78 2.60
C SER A 223 10.41 -0.07 2.39
N TRP A 224 10.60 1.14 2.92
CA TRP A 224 11.89 1.83 2.91
C TRP A 224 12.90 1.19 3.86
N GLY A 225 12.48 0.78 5.05
CA GLY A 225 13.35 0.12 6.03
C GLY A 225 13.84 -1.24 5.54
N TRP A 226 12.98 -2.00 4.85
CA TRP A 226 13.32 -3.25 4.18
C TRP A 226 14.10 -3.00 2.90
N CYS A 227 13.77 -2.01 2.08
CA CYS A 227 14.57 -1.66 0.90
C CYS A 227 15.98 -1.23 1.29
N LYS A 228 16.16 -0.50 2.40
CA LYS A 228 17.46 -0.06 2.92
C LYS A 228 18.22 -1.19 3.64
N ARG A 229 17.55 -2.06 4.42
CA ARG A 229 18.16 -3.29 4.99
C ARG A 229 18.44 -4.37 3.96
N GLN A 230 17.65 -4.46 2.90
CA GLN A 230 17.86 -5.38 1.78
C GLN A 230 18.88 -4.84 0.79
N GLN A 231 19.00 -3.53 0.57
CA GLN A 231 20.18 -2.95 -0.07
C GLN A 231 21.43 -3.29 0.73
N LEU A 232 21.42 -3.23 2.06
CA LEU A 232 22.53 -3.68 2.90
C LEU A 232 22.78 -5.21 2.80
N LEU A 233 21.75 -6.05 2.64
CA LEU A 233 21.89 -7.49 2.39
C LEU A 233 22.38 -7.80 0.97
N VAL A 234 21.92 -7.06 -0.04
CA VAL A 234 22.37 -7.17 -1.44
C VAL A 234 23.79 -6.62 -1.58
N SER A 235 24.17 -5.57 -0.85
CA SER A 235 25.55 -5.11 -0.73
C SER A 235 26.44 -6.15 -0.03
N ARG A 236 25.91 -6.90 0.95
CA ARG A 236 26.63 -8.02 1.58
C ARG A 236 26.70 -9.25 0.67
N LEU A 237 25.68 -9.54 -0.13
CA LEU A 237 25.68 -10.62 -1.11
C LEU A 237 26.52 -10.30 -2.34
N ALA A 238 26.62 -9.03 -2.74
CA ALA A 238 27.49 -8.56 -3.82
C ALA A 238 28.99 -8.57 -3.44
N VAL A 239 29.33 -8.76 -2.15
CA VAL A 239 30.71 -9.02 -1.70
C VAL A 239 31.07 -10.51 -1.84
N TYR A 240 30.08 -11.39 -2.04
CA TYR A 240 30.26 -12.81 -2.34
C TYR A 240 30.13 -13.14 -3.84
N PHE A 241 29.99 -12.12 -4.70
CA PHE A 241 30.03 -12.18 -6.16
C PHE A 241 31.13 -11.25 -6.70
#